data_AF-A0AAU8FWM9-F1
#
_entry.id   AF-A0AAU8FWM9-F1
#
_cell.length_a   1.000
_cell.length_b   1.000
_cell.length_c   1.000
_cell.angle_alpha   90.00
_cell.angle_beta   90.00
_cell.angle_gamma   90.00
#
_symmetry.space_group_name_H-M   'P 1'
#
loop_
_entity.id
_entity.type
_entity.pdbx_description
1 polymer ?
#
loop_
_entity_poly.entity_id
_entity_poly.type
_entity_poly.pdbx_seq_one_letter_code
_entity_poly.pdbx_strand_id
1 'polypeptide(L)'
;MSSSSPPPPPSCDAAPFGVSLARARVLTAQDDVARAGAALVVPDLPWAGHARASYDGAAAERRGGLLRLGMLLDSCLLRLDALTVLAEAEVARIRAELAAAGLP
;
A
#
# COMPACT_ATOMS: atom_id res chain seq x y z
N MET A 1 -50.73 -14.22 -0.04
CA MET A 1 -49.86 -13.05 -0.31
C MET A 1 -48.60 -13.25 0.49
N SER A 2 -47.53 -13.76 -0.14
CA SER A 2 -46.28 -14.06 0.56
C SER A 2 -45.42 -12.80 0.64
N SER A 3 -45.26 -12.27 1.86
CA SER A 3 -44.35 -11.16 2.13
C SER A 3 -42.91 -11.67 2.10
N SER A 4 -42.24 -11.52 0.96
CA SER A 4 -40.79 -11.70 0.87
C SER A 4 -40.12 -10.47 1.48
N SER A 5 -39.65 -10.56 2.72
CA SER A 5 -38.75 -9.54 3.28
C SER A 5 -37.50 -9.42 2.40
N PRO A 6 -36.99 -8.20 2.14
CA PRO A 6 -35.72 -8.03 1.44
C PRO A 6 -34.59 -8.67 2.27
N PRO A 7 -33.56 -9.24 1.60
CA PRO A 7 -32.41 -9.79 2.29
C PRO A 7 -31.72 -8.70 3.13
N PRO A 8 -31.15 -9.06 4.29
CA PRO A 8 -30.42 -8.10 5.11
C PRO A 8 -29.25 -7.50 4.32
N PRO A 9 -28.92 -6.21 4.55
CA PRO A 9 -27.76 -5.61 3.92
C PRO A 9 -26.50 -6.40 4.30
N PRO A 10 -25.52 -6.51 3.39
CA PRO A 10 -24.28 -7.22 3.67
C PRO A 10 -23.59 -6.60 4.88
N SER A 11 -23.07 -7.45 5.76
CA SER A 11 -22.26 -7.04 6.91
C SER A 11 -21.05 -6.25 6.43
N CYS A 12 -20.83 -5.06 6.99
CA CYS A 12 -19.66 -4.22 6.70
C CYS A 12 -18.32 -4.94 6.93
N ASP A 13 -18.33 -6.09 7.61
CA ASP A 13 -17.16 -6.90 7.94
C ASP A 13 -16.61 -7.74 6.76
N ALA A 14 -17.33 -7.84 5.64
CA ALA A 14 -17.07 -8.87 4.63
C ALA A 14 -16.24 -8.44 3.40
N ALA A 15 -15.82 -7.18 3.29
CA ALA A 15 -14.88 -6.75 2.26
C ALA A 15 -13.71 -6.02 2.90
N PRO A 16 -12.46 -6.27 2.49
CA PRO A 16 -11.38 -5.37 2.86
C PRO A 16 -11.80 -3.99 2.36
N PHE A 17 -12.04 -3.05 3.29
CA PHE A 17 -12.24 -1.65 2.96
C PHE A 17 -11.21 -1.27 1.89
N GLY A 18 -11.56 -0.39 0.93
CA GLY A 18 -10.65 -0.07 -0.18
C GLY A 18 -9.23 0.30 0.26
N VAL A 19 -9.07 0.83 1.48
CA VAL A 19 -7.81 1.11 2.18
C VAL A 19 -6.96 -0.14 2.42
N SER A 20 -7.55 -1.26 2.87
CA SER A 20 -6.84 -2.53 3.10
C SER A 20 -6.29 -3.13 1.81
N LEU A 21 -7.08 -3.12 0.73
CA LEU A 21 -6.62 -3.57 -0.60
C LEU A 21 -5.53 -2.65 -1.15
N ALA A 22 -5.69 -1.33 -1.01
CA ALA A 22 -4.68 -0.36 -1.41
C ALA A 22 -3.36 -0.59 -0.66
N ARG A 23 -3.43 -0.86 0.66
CA ARG A 23 -2.27 -1.15 1.50
C ARG A 23 -1.52 -2.40 1.02
N ALA A 24 -2.22 -3.49 0.74
CA ALA A 24 -1.62 -4.72 0.21
C ALA A 24 -0.90 -4.48 -1.13
N ARG A 25 -1.48 -3.67 -2.02
CA ARG A 25 -0.87 -3.31 -3.31
C ARG A 25 0.39 -2.47 -3.13
N VAL A 26 0.39 -1.52 -2.20
CA VAL A 26 1.57 -0.68 -1.92
C VAL A 26 2.71 -1.52 -1.33
N LEU A 27 2.40 -2.45 -0.40
CA LEU A 27 3.41 -3.38 0.13
C LEU A 27 4.01 -4.26 -0.95
N THR A 28 3.17 -4.82 -1.83
CA THR A 28 3.66 -5.61 -2.98
C THR A 28 4.59 -4.78 -3.86
N ALA A 29 4.24 -3.52 -4.13
CA ALA A 29 5.08 -2.62 -4.91
C ALA A 29 6.41 -2.29 -4.21
N GLN A 30 6.44 -2.22 -2.87
CA GLN A 30 7.69 -2.03 -2.13
C GLN A 30 8.61 -3.24 -2.27
N ASP A 31 8.06 -4.45 -2.17
CA ASP A 31 8.82 -5.68 -2.39
C ASP A 31 9.41 -5.75 -3.80
N ASP A 32 8.65 -5.30 -4.80
CA ASP A 32 9.11 -5.23 -6.18
C ASP A 32 10.24 -4.19 -6.36
N VAL A 33 10.15 -3.04 -5.69
CA VAL A 33 11.23 -2.03 -5.67
C VAL A 33 12.49 -2.58 -5.02
N ALA A 34 12.36 -3.27 -3.89
CA ALA A 34 13.49 -3.91 -3.21
C ALA A 34 14.14 -4.98 -4.09
N ARG A 35 13.33 -5.82 -4.75
CA ARG A 35 13.80 -6.85 -5.70
C ARG A 35 14.51 -6.23 -6.90
N ALA A 36 13.95 -5.17 -7.48
CA ALA A 36 14.58 -4.44 -8.58
C ALA A 36 15.91 -3.81 -8.15
N GLY A 37 15.98 -3.26 -6.93
CA GLY A 37 17.22 -2.73 -6.35
C GLY A 37 18.30 -3.79 -6.20
N ALA A 38 17.94 -4.97 -5.70
CA ALA A 38 18.84 -6.11 -5.59
C ALA A 38 19.31 -6.66 -6.96
N ALA A 39 18.49 -6.53 -8.00
CA ALA A 39 18.87 -6.94 -9.35
C ALA A 39 19.86 -5.97 -10.03
N LEU A 40 19.97 -4.72 -9.56
CA LEU A 40 20.93 -3.73 -10.06
C LEU A 40 22.35 -3.91 -9.50
N VAL A 41 22.68 -5.10 -8.95
CA VAL A 41 24.06 -5.43 -8.56
C VAL A 41 24.95 -5.39 -9.79
N VAL A 42 26.10 -4.75 -9.63
CA VAL A 42 27.06 -4.62 -10.72
C VAL A 42 27.69 -5.99 -10.96
N PRO A 43 27.49 -6.61 -12.14
CA PRO A 43 28.14 -7.87 -12.44
C PRO A 43 29.66 -7.61 -12.55
N ASP A 44 30.45 -8.53 -11.98
CA ASP A 44 31.92 -8.49 -12.04
C ASP A 44 32.35 -8.97 -13.43
N LEU A 45 32.07 -8.14 -14.43
CA LEU A 45 32.37 -8.39 -15.83
C LEU A 45 33.68 -7.70 -16.18
N PRO A 46 34.54 -8.32 -17.01
CA PRO A 46 35.86 -7.81 -17.37
C PRO A 46 35.82 -6.59 -18.31
N TRP A 47 34.72 -5.85 -18.34
CA TRP A 47 34.52 -4.69 -19.19
C TRP A 47 35.37 -3.51 -18.67
N ALA A 48 36.36 -3.10 -19.45
CA ALA A 48 37.23 -1.97 -19.12
C ALA A 48 36.72 -0.65 -19.72
N GLY A 49 37.07 0.47 -19.08
CA GLY A 49 36.94 1.82 -19.66
C GLY A 49 35.50 2.35 -19.75
N HIS A 50 35.17 2.98 -20.88
CA HIS A 50 33.92 3.74 -21.06
C HIS A 50 32.64 2.90 -20.94
N ALA A 51 32.67 1.61 -21.32
CA ALA A 51 31.52 0.72 -21.18
C ALA A 51 31.14 0.51 -19.71
N ARG A 52 32.14 0.36 -18.83
CA ARG A 52 31.92 0.23 -17.39
C ARG A 52 31.38 1.51 -16.78
N ALA A 53 32.01 2.65 -17.10
CA ALA A 53 31.55 3.95 -16.60
C ALA A 53 30.10 4.27 -17.04
N SER A 54 29.74 3.95 -18.29
CA SER A 54 28.37 4.12 -18.79
C SER A 54 27.37 3.22 -18.07
N TYR A 55 27.72 1.96 -17.82
CA TYR A 55 26.89 1.05 -17.04
C TYR A 55 26.70 1.54 -15.60
N ASP A 56 27.79 1.93 -14.92
CA ASP A 56 27.74 2.38 -13.53
C ASP A 56 26.90 3.67 -13.39
N GLY A 57 27.00 4.59 -14.36
CA GLY A 57 26.15 5.77 -14.44
C GLY A 57 24.66 5.42 -14.61
N ALA A 58 24.33 4.57 -15.57
CA ALA A 58 22.95 4.11 -15.77
C ALA A 58 22.41 3.36 -14.55
N ALA A 59 23.22 2.52 -13.90
CA ALA A 59 22.86 1.82 -12.68
C ALA A 59 22.61 2.80 -11.52
N ALA A 60 23.44 3.83 -11.37
CA ALA A 60 23.27 4.87 -10.36
C ALA A 60 21.97 5.66 -10.57
N GLU A 61 21.65 6.05 -11.80
CA GLU A 61 20.38 6.72 -12.12
C GLU A 61 19.17 5.85 -11.79
N ARG A 62 19.22 4.56 -12.15
CA ARG A 62 18.15 3.59 -11.85
C ARG A 62 17.98 3.38 -10.35
N ARG A 63 19.07 3.22 -9.59
CA ARG A 63 19.03 3.16 -8.11
C ARG A 63 18.41 4.42 -7.51
N GLY A 64 18.79 5.59 -7.99
CA GLY A 64 18.19 6.86 -7.56
C GLY A 64 16.69 6.93 -7.85
N GLY A 65 16.25 6.42 -8.99
CA GLY A 65 14.83 6.29 -9.34
C GLY A 65 14.07 5.36 -8.40
N LEU A 66 14.62 4.17 -8.11
CA LEU A 66 14.02 3.20 -7.20
C LEU A 66 13.94 3.74 -5.76
N LEU A 67 14.96 4.44 -5.28
CA LEU A 67 14.92 5.10 -3.97
C LEU A 67 13.80 6.14 -3.87
N ARG A 68 13.63 6.98 -4.91
CA ARG A 68 12.51 7.94 -4.97
C ARG A 68 11.16 7.24 -4.98
N LEU A 69 11.03 6.15 -5.74
CA LEU A 69 9.79 5.38 -5.77
C LEU A 69 9.49 4.74 -4.40
N GLY A 70 10.50 4.19 -3.73
CA GLY A 70 10.38 3.66 -2.37
C GLY A 70 9.84 4.70 -1.39
N MET A 71 10.42 5.90 -1.37
CA MET A 71 9.95 6.99 -0.51
C MET A 71 8.50 7.41 -0.80
N LEU A 72 8.08 7.38 -2.06
CA LEU A 72 6.68 7.67 -2.42
C LEU A 72 5.73 6.57 -1.92
N LEU A 73 6.13 5.30 -2.02
CA LEU A 73 5.35 4.17 -1.50
C LEU A 73 5.26 4.22 0.03
N ASP A 74 6.34 4.58 0.74
CA ASP A 74 6.33 4.80 2.19
C ASP A 74 5.33 5.91 2.57
N SER A 75 5.33 7.01 1.83
CA SER A 75 4.37 8.11 2.03
C SER A 75 2.92 7.65 1.79
N CYS A 76 2.69 6.80 0.79
CA CYS A 76 1.38 6.19 0.55
C CYS A 76 0.93 5.31 1.72
N LEU A 77 1.82 4.48 2.29
CA LEU A 77 1.50 3.65 3.46
C LEU A 77 1.10 4.51 4.66
N LEU A 78 1.89 5.55 4.98
CA LEU A 78 1.58 6.46 6.08
C LEU A 78 0.19 7.11 5.93
N ARG A 79 -0.17 7.51 4.69
CA ARG A 79 -1.49 8.07 4.40
C ARG A 79 -2.61 7.05 4.55
N LEU A 80 -2.40 5.81 4.10
CA LEU A 80 -3.39 4.74 4.25
C LEU A 80 -3.58 4.35 5.72
N ASP A 81 -2.51 4.29 6.51
CA ASP A 81 -2.58 4.03 7.94
C ASP A 81 -3.34 5.14 8.67
N ALA A 82 -3.09 6.41 8.32
CA ALA A 82 -3.86 7.54 8.87
C ALA A 82 -5.35 7.48 8.52
N LEU A 83 -5.69 7.14 7.27
CA LEU A 83 -7.10 6.95 6.86
C LEU A 83 -7.77 5.79 7.60
N THR A 84 -7.01 4.73 7.89
CA THR A 84 -7.51 3.58 8.67
C THR A 84 -7.85 4.01 10.09
N VAL A 85 -6.95 4.74 10.76
CA VAL A 85 -7.19 5.27 12.11
C VAL A 85 -8.41 6.21 12.15
N LEU A 86 -8.56 7.09 11.16
CA LEU A 86 -9.73 7.97 11.06
C LEU A 86 -11.03 7.19 10.90
N ALA A 87 -11.03 6.15 10.06
CA ALA A 87 -12.20 5.29 9.88
C ALA A 87 -12.56 4.53 11.16
N GLU A 88 -11.56 3.99 11.87
CA GLU A 88 -11.77 3.30 13.15
C GLU A 88 -12.33 4.23 14.23
N ALA A 89 -11.80 5.45 14.33
CA ALA A 89 -12.28 6.46 15.25
C ALA A 89 -13.74 6.85 14.97
N GLU A 90 -14.11 6.98 13.69
CA GLU A 90 -15.47 7.30 13.29
C GLU A 90 -16.45 6.17 13.60
N VAL A 91 -16.06 4.91 13.37
CA VAL A 91 -16.86 3.75 13.76
C VAL A 91 -17.04 3.69 15.27
N ALA A 92 -16.00 3.98 16.05
CA ALA A 92 -16.08 4.03 17.51
C ALA A 92 -17.03 5.15 17.98
N ARG A 93 -16.97 6.33 17.34
CA ARG A 93 -17.88 7.45 17.62
C ARG A 93 -19.33 7.06 17.37
N ILE A 94 -19.64 6.47 16.21
CA ILE A 94 -21.00 6.02 15.86
C ILE A 94 -21.50 4.98 16.86
N ARG A 95 -20.65 3.99 17.24
CA ARG A 95 -21.02 2.98 18.23
C ARG A 95 -21.31 3.59 19.61
N ALA A 96 -20.52 4.58 20.03
CA ALA A 96 -20.76 5.29 21.28
C ALA A 96 -22.08 6.09 21.25
N GLU A 97 -22.41 6.73 20.12
CA GLU A 97 -23.66 7.45 19.94
C GLU A 97 -24.88 6.52 19.96
N LEU A 98 -24.79 5.35 19.31
CA LEU A 98 -25.84 4.32 19.33
C LEU A 98 -26.06 3.80 20.76
N ALA A 99 -24.98 3.47 21.47
CA ALA A 99 -25.05 3.02 22.86
C ALA A 99 -25.65 4.09 23.78
N ALA A 100 -25.31 5.37 23.58
CA ALA A 100 -25.89 6.48 24.33
C ALA A 100 -27.38 6.69 24.04
N ALA A 101 -27.83 6.38 22.81
CA ALA A 101 -29.23 6.44 22.42
C ALA A 101 -30.06 5.23 22.89
N GLY A 102 -29.44 4.24 23.56
CA GLY A 102 -30.10 3.00 23.98
C GLY A 102 -30.50 2.10 22.80
N LEU A 103 -29.91 2.33 21.62
CA LEU A 103 -30.07 1.49 20.45
C LEU A 103 -28.94 0.44 20.45
N PRO A 104 -29.24 -0.84 20.13
CA PRO A 104 -28.21 -1.87 20.03
C PRO A 104 -27.18 -1.58 18.94
#